data_AF-A0A4P7L1R5-F1
#
_entry.id   AF-A0A4P7L1R5-F1
#
_cell.length_a   1.000
_cell.length_b   1.000
_cell.length_c   1.000
_cell.angle_alpha   90.00
_cell.angle_beta   90.00
_cell.angle_gamma   90.00
#
_symmetry.space_group_name_H-M   'P 1'
#
loop_
_entity.id
_entity.type
_entity.pdbx_description
1 polymer ?
#
loop_
_entity_poly.entity_id
_entity_poly.type
_entity_poly.pdbx_seq_one_letter_code
_entity_poly.pdbx_strand_id
1 'polypeptide(L)' 'MQFYINPDYNKGDKIASELLDEIPLKERGRAMRAMLVTGAALMKQDKRLPNIIADYVTNETTILIYYD' A
#
# COMPACT_ATOMS: atom_id res chain seq x y z
N MET A 1 8.13 15.15 3.95
CA MET A 1 7.36 14.60 2.81
C MET A 1 5.98 14.28 3.31
N GLN A 2 4.95 14.79 2.64
CA GLN A 2 3.56 14.60 3.01
C GLN A 2 2.77 14.33 1.74
N PHE A 3 1.84 13.40 1.79
CA PHE A 3 0.91 13.07 0.71
C PHE A 3 -0.47 12.87 1.30
N TYR A 4 -1.48 12.95 0.44
CA TYR A 4 -2.88 12.82 0.81
C TYR A 4 -3.43 11.52 0.22
N ILE A 5 -4.30 10.86 0.97
CA ILE A 5 -5.14 9.76 0.50
C ILE A 5 -6.60 10.19 0.63
N ASN A 6 -7.47 9.67 -0.23
CA ASN A 6 -8.90 9.98 -0.25
C ASN A 6 -9.77 8.70 -0.15
N PRO A 7 -9.92 8.13 1.07
CA PRO A 7 -10.60 6.86 1.29
C PRO A 7 -12.06 6.81 0.82
N ASP A 8 -12.74 7.94 0.77
CA ASP A 8 -14.16 8.01 0.38
C ASP A 8 -14.38 7.80 -1.13
N TYR A 9 -13.34 8.01 -1.94
CA TYR A 9 -13.43 8.02 -3.40
C TYR A 9 -12.46 7.06 -4.10
N ASN A 10 -11.36 6.67 -3.43
CA ASN A 10 -10.38 5.74 -3.98
C ASN A 10 -10.32 4.45 -3.15
N LYS A 11 -10.53 3.31 -3.80
CA LYS A 11 -10.58 1.99 -3.15
C LYS A 11 -9.22 1.59 -2.55
N GLY A 12 -8.12 1.87 -3.23
CA GLY A 12 -6.78 1.61 -2.73
C GLY A 12 -6.46 2.45 -1.50
N ASP A 13 -6.86 3.72 -1.51
CA ASP A 13 -6.74 4.62 -0.36
C ASP A 13 -7.58 4.15 0.82
N LYS A 14 -8.78 3.63 0.57
CA LYS A 14 -9.63 3.03 1.60
C LYS A 14 -8.97 1.83 2.25
N ILE A 15 -8.47 0.88 1.45
CA ILE A 15 -7.77 -0.31 1.95
C ILE A 15 -6.53 0.09 2.75
N ALA A 16 -5.73 1.04 2.26
CA ALA A 16 -4.57 1.55 2.97
C ALA A 16 -4.95 2.20 4.32
N SER A 17 -6.04 2.96 4.36
CA SER A 17 -6.57 3.58 5.59
C SER A 17 -7.01 2.52 6.59
N GLU A 18 -7.78 1.53 6.16
CA GLU A 18 -8.28 0.44 7.01
C GLU A 18 -7.12 -0.38 7.60
N LEU A 19 -6.12 -0.75 6.78
CA LEU A 19 -4.90 -1.44 7.25
C LEU A 19 -4.12 -0.61 8.28
N LEU A 20 -4.03 0.71 8.10
CA LEU A 20 -3.36 1.57 9.07
C LEU A 20 -4.16 1.70 10.37
N ASP A 21 -5.49 1.61 10.32
CA ASP A 21 -6.32 1.68 11.50
C ASP A 21 -6.20 0.44 12.40
N GLU A 22 -5.93 -0.72 11.82
CA GLU A 22 -5.61 -1.96 12.52
C GLU A 22 -4.24 -1.93 13.24
N ILE A 23 -3.35 -1.00 12.85
CA ILE A 23 -2.00 -0.90 13.40
C ILE A 23 -1.99 0.04 14.61
N PRO A 24 -1.36 -0.36 15.74
CA PRO A 24 -1.20 0.51 16.90
C PRO A 24 -0.57 1.85 16.52
N LEU A 25 -1.12 2.96 17.04
CA LEU A 25 -0.71 4.33 16.67
C LEU A 25 0.81 4.53 16.70
N LYS A 26 1.49 3.99 17.72
CA LYS A 26 2.95 4.09 17.89
C LYS A 26 3.77 3.39 16.79
N GLU A 27 3.20 2.42 16.08
CA GLU A 27 3.86 1.68 15.00
C GLU A 27 3.45 2.16 13.60
N ARG A 28 2.40 3.00 13.46
CA ARG A 28 1.89 3.45 12.16
C ARG A 28 2.97 4.12 11.30
N GLY A 29 3.84 4.94 11.89
CA GLY A 29 4.96 5.56 11.16
C GLY A 29 5.93 4.54 10.54
N ARG A 30 6.20 3.44 11.26
CA ARG A 30 7.02 2.33 10.76
C ARG A 30 6.33 1.61 9.60
N ALA A 31 5.03 1.35 9.73
CA ALA A 31 4.22 0.71 8.71
C ALA A 31 4.11 1.56 7.43
N MET A 32 3.80 2.85 7.55
CA MET A 32 3.76 3.80 6.43
C MET A 32 5.11 3.86 5.70
N ARG A 33 6.23 3.89 6.46
CA ARG A 33 7.56 3.84 5.86
C ARG A 33 7.77 2.54 5.09
N ALA A 34 7.37 1.40 5.63
CA ALA A 34 7.49 0.11 4.95
C ALA A 34 6.67 0.09 3.64
N MET A 35 5.40 0.53 3.68
CA MET A 35 4.54 0.65 2.51
C MET A 35 5.18 1.53 1.42
N LEU A 36 5.70 2.71 1.79
CA LEU A 36 6.38 3.61 0.85
C LEU A 36 7.64 2.97 0.22
N VAL A 37 8.49 2.34 1.04
CA VAL A 37 9.73 1.72 0.56
C VAL A 37 9.42 0.53 -0.36
N THR A 38 8.39 -0.26 -0.06
CA THR A 38 7.91 -1.33 -0.95
C THR A 38 7.43 -0.76 -2.28
N GLY A 39 6.61 0.29 -2.27
CA GLY A 39 6.20 0.99 -3.50
C GLY A 39 7.39 1.47 -4.32
N ALA A 40 8.40 2.08 -3.69
CA ALA A 40 9.62 2.51 -4.36
C ALA A 40 10.42 1.34 -4.95
N ALA A 41 10.50 0.20 -4.26
CA ALA A 41 11.15 -1.00 -4.78
C ALA A 41 10.42 -1.56 -6.02
N LEU A 42 9.09 -1.55 -6.02
CA LEU A 42 8.28 -1.92 -7.18
C LEU A 42 8.48 -0.94 -8.35
N MET A 43 8.51 0.38 -8.09
CA MET A 43 8.82 1.39 -9.12
C MET A 43 10.18 1.19 -9.79
N LYS A 44 11.16 0.68 -9.03
CA LYS A 44 12.49 0.39 -9.57
C LYS A 44 12.46 -0.72 -10.62
N GLN A 45 11.54 -1.67 -10.52
CA GLN A 45 11.34 -2.73 -11.50
C GLN A 45 10.56 -2.21 -12.72
N ASP A 46 9.44 -1.52 -12.49
CA ASP A 46 8.68 -0.79 -13.52
C ASP A 46 7.94 0.37 -12.86
N LYS A 47 8.13 1.59 -13.41
CA LYS A 47 7.61 2.85 -12.86
C LYS A 47 6.09 2.88 -12.70
N ARG A 48 5.36 2.03 -13.43
CA ARG A 48 3.89 1.98 -13.43
C ARG A 48 3.32 1.07 -12.34
N LEU A 49 4.13 0.15 -11.80
CA LEU A 49 3.64 -0.92 -10.92
C LEU A 49 2.86 -0.44 -9.71
N PRO A 50 3.31 0.56 -8.91
CA PRO A 50 2.53 0.96 -7.75
C PRO A 50 1.16 1.51 -8.11
N ASN A 51 1.05 2.28 -9.19
CA ASN A 51 -0.23 2.85 -9.62
C ASN A 51 -1.16 1.73 -10.10
N ILE A 52 -0.65 0.79 -10.90
CA ILE A 52 -1.43 -0.38 -11.34
C ILE A 52 -1.91 -1.18 -10.11
N ILE A 53 -1.01 -1.50 -9.18
CA ILE A 53 -1.38 -2.26 -7.97
C ILE A 53 -2.40 -1.47 -7.14
N ALA A 54 -2.22 -0.16 -6.97
CA ALA A 54 -3.16 0.69 -6.23
C ALA A 54 -4.53 0.81 -6.91
N ASP A 55 -4.61 0.77 -8.24
CA ASP A 55 -5.86 0.84 -9.00
C ASP A 55 -6.66 -0.48 -8.93
N TYR A 56 -5.96 -1.63 -8.83
CA TYR A 56 -6.56 -2.96 -8.87
C TYR A 56 -6.64 -3.67 -7.51
N VAL A 57 -6.07 -3.09 -6.44
CA VAL A 57 -6.12 -3.69 -5.11
C VAL A 57 -7.56 -3.83 -4.62
N THR A 58 -7.84 -4.99 -4.03
CA THR A 58 -9.11 -5.37 -3.42
C THR A 58 -8.83 -6.11 -2.11
N ASN A 59 -9.87 -6.36 -1.31
CA ASN A 59 -9.78 -7.17 -0.09
C ASN A 59 -9.37 -8.63 -0.35
N GLU A 60 -9.45 -9.09 -1.60
CA GLU A 60 -9.09 -10.45 -2.03
C GLU A 60 -7.69 -10.49 -2.67
N THR A 61 -7.02 -9.35 -2.76
CA THR A 61 -5.68 -9.29 -3.36
C THR A 61 -4.70 -10.14 -2.56
N THR A 62 -4.07 -11.08 -3.24
CA THR A 62 -3.04 -11.95 -2.68
C THR A 62 -1.77 -11.88 -3.51
N ILE A 63 -0.63 -12.09 -2.87
CA ILE A 63 0.64 -12.32 -3.54
C ILE A 63 0.95 -13.80 -3.35
N LEU A 64 0.97 -14.56 -4.44
CA LEU A 64 1.44 -15.94 -4.42
C LEU A 64 2.96 -15.92 -4.24
N ILE A 65 3.41 -16.30 -3.05
CA ILE A 65 4.81 -16.51 -2.75
C ILE A 65 5.05 -18.01 -2.81
N TYR A 66 5.68 -18.47 -3.89
CA TYR A 66 6.22 -19.82 -3.95
C TYR A 66 7.55 -19.82 -3.20
N TYR A 67 7.64 -20.66 -2.16
CA TYR A 67 8.92 -20.98 -1.56
C TYR A 67 9.53 -22.12 -2.39
N ASP A 68 10.71 -21.88 -2.96
CA ASP A 68 11.57 -22.94 -3.52
C ASP A 68 12.02 -23.91 -2.42
#